data_AF-C1E119-F1
#
_entry.id   AF-C1E119-F1
#
_cell.length_a   1.000
_cell.length_b   1.000
_cell.length_c   1.000
_cell.angle_alpha   90.00
_cell.angle_beta   90.00
_cell.angle_gamma   90.00
#
_symmetry.space_group_name_H-M   'P 1'
#
loop_
_entity.id
_entity.type
_entity.pdbx_description
1 polymer ?
#
loop_
_entity_poly.entity_id
_entity_poly.type
_entity_poly.pdbx_seq_one_letter_code
_entity_poly.pdbx_strand_id
1 'polypeptide(L)'
;ALLESWPDFRAATDRSNRQVLAPLTRGDLVTVSALPAVAEEALFRGCVVPALGGGPLGVIVSGMTFGALHVGGGRNAAFAAWASAVGCLYGACAVGCGDVSVAIAAHAMANYASATMW
;
A
#
# COMPACT_ATOMS: atom_id res chain seq x y z
N ALA A 1 -13.86 -5.91 -11.92
CA ALA A 1 -12.76 -6.76 -12.42
C ALA A 1 -11.96 -7.42 -11.30
N LEU A 2 -10.95 -6.78 -10.68
CA LEU A 2 -10.02 -7.45 -9.73
C LEU A 2 -10.72 -8.13 -8.53
N LEU A 3 -11.58 -7.41 -7.82
CA LEU A 3 -12.30 -7.95 -6.66
C LEU A 3 -13.32 -9.03 -7.08
N GLU A 4 -13.81 -9.03 -8.32
CA GLU A 4 -14.71 -10.06 -8.86
C GLU A 4 -13.95 -11.34 -9.21
N SER A 5 -12.75 -11.21 -9.77
CA SER A 5 -11.90 -12.33 -10.13
C SER A 5 -11.14 -12.95 -8.96
N TRP A 6 -11.03 -12.26 -7.82
CA TRP A 6 -10.24 -12.72 -6.66
C TRP A 6 -11.04 -12.67 -5.34
N PRO A 7 -11.85 -13.70 -5.05
CA PRO A 7 -12.73 -13.72 -3.87
C PRO A 7 -12.00 -13.58 -2.52
N ASP A 8 -10.85 -14.22 -2.36
CA ASP A 8 -10.07 -14.15 -1.11
C ASP A 8 -9.52 -12.74 -0.86
N PHE A 9 -9.08 -12.06 -1.92
CA PHE A 9 -8.63 -10.68 -1.83
C PHE A 9 -9.79 -9.73 -1.54
N ARG A 10 -10.97 -9.97 -2.16
CA ARG A 10 -12.20 -9.22 -1.85
C ARG A 10 -12.57 -9.37 -0.37
N ALA A 11 -12.62 -10.60 0.14
CA ALA A 11 -12.99 -10.85 1.53
C ALA A 11 -11.99 -10.23 2.52
N ALA A 12 -10.69 -10.25 2.20
CA ALA A 12 -9.67 -9.59 3.01
C ALA A 12 -9.80 -8.06 2.98
N THR A 13 -10.07 -7.49 1.80
CA THR A 13 -10.32 -6.05 1.63
C THR A 13 -11.54 -5.61 2.43
N ASP A 14 -12.66 -6.35 2.37
CA ASP A 14 -13.87 -6.00 3.13
C ASP A 14 -13.62 -6.01 4.64
N ARG A 15 -12.93 -7.03 5.16
CA ARG A 15 -12.60 -7.09 6.60
C ARG A 15 -11.67 -5.96 7.03
N SER A 16 -10.64 -5.67 6.22
CA SER A 16 -9.68 -4.59 6.50
C SER A 16 -10.36 -3.22 6.48
N ASN A 17 -11.13 -2.94 5.44
CA ASN A 17 -11.86 -1.68 5.30
C ASN A 17 -12.90 -1.54 6.41
N ARG A 18 -13.66 -2.59 6.74
CA ARG A 18 -14.59 -2.56 7.87
C ARG A 18 -13.89 -2.25 9.19
N GLN A 19 -12.73 -2.84 9.45
CA GLN A 19 -11.98 -2.59 10.68
C GLN A 19 -11.50 -1.13 10.79
N VAL A 20 -11.03 -0.54 9.69
CA VAL A 20 -10.43 0.81 9.69
C VAL A 20 -11.47 1.90 9.50
N LEU A 21 -12.41 1.72 8.57
CA LEU A 21 -13.32 2.78 8.10
C LEU A 21 -14.64 2.83 8.86
N ALA A 22 -15.13 1.73 9.44
CA ALA A 22 -16.41 1.73 10.17
C ALA A 22 -16.51 2.77 11.31
N PRO A 23 -15.44 3.09 12.09
CA PRO A 23 -15.52 4.12 13.11
C PRO A 23 -15.29 5.55 12.58
N LEU A 24 -15.01 5.74 11.28
CA LEU A 24 -14.56 7.01 10.71
C LEU A 24 -15.69 7.77 10.01
N THR A 25 -15.53 9.09 9.96
CA THR A 25 -16.39 9.97 9.16
C THR A 25 -15.77 10.27 7.79
N ARG A 26 -16.55 10.86 6.88
CA ARG A 26 -16.02 11.29 5.56
C ARG A 26 -14.86 12.29 5.67
N GLY A 27 -14.85 13.11 6.72
CA GLY A 27 -13.77 14.07 6.96
C GLY A 27 -12.44 13.40 7.28
N ASP A 28 -12.48 12.20 7.86
CA ASP A 28 -11.28 11.46 8.28
C ASP A 28 -10.60 10.73 7.11
N LEU A 29 -11.30 10.58 5.98
CA LEU A 29 -10.82 9.79 4.83
C LEU A 29 -9.53 10.35 4.24
N VAL A 30 -9.36 11.67 4.20
CA VAL A 30 -8.13 12.29 3.71
C VAL A 30 -6.96 11.94 4.63
N THR A 31 -7.16 12.10 5.94
CA THR A 31 -6.14 11.83 6.95
C THR A 31 -5.74 10.35 6.97
N VAL A 32 -6.71 9.44 7.04
CA VAL A 32 -6.43 7.99 7.08
C VAL A 32 -5.82 7.48 5.77
N SER A 33 -6.04 8.16 4.64
CA SER A 33 -5.44 7.78 3.36
C SER A 33 -4.02 8.31 3.20
N ALA A 34 -3.78 9.56 3.61
CA ALA A 34 -2.51 10.24 3.37
C ALA A 34 -1.46 9.96 4.45
N LEU A 35 -1.84 9.93 5.73
CA LEU A 35 -0.86 9.82 6.81
C LEU A 35 -0.08 8.50 6.78
N PRO A 36 -0.71 7.32 6.60
CA PRO A 36 0.01 6.07 6.42
C PRO A 36 0.86 6.07 5.16
N ALA A 37 0.35 6.59 4.04
CA ALA A 37 1.10 6.67 2.78
C ALA A 37 2.40 7.48 2.94
N VAL A 38 2.37 8.62 3.64
CA VAL A 38 3.58 9.40 3.94
C VAL A 38 4.56 8.57 4.77
N ALA A 39 4.10 7.98 5.87
CA ALA A 39 4.97 7.25 6.79
C ALA A 39 5.58 6.00 6.14
N GLU A 40 4.76 5.22 5.44
CA GLU A 40 5.18 3.97 4.82
C GLU A 40 6.11 4.23 3.63
N GLU A 41 5.77 5.14 2.72
CA GLU A 41 6.64 5.39 1.56
C GLU A 41 7.95 6.09 1.97
N ALA A 42 7.94 6.98 2.96
CA ALA A 42 9.17 7.53 3.51
C ALA A 42 10.09 6.44 4.07
N LEU A 43 9.55 5.46 4.79
CA LEU A 43 10.32 4.33 5.32
C LEU A 43 10.80 3.40 4.20
N PHE A 44 9.90 2.86 3.41
CA PHE A 44 10.25 1.81 2.46
C PHE A 44 11.02 2.36 1.25
N ARG A 45 10.60 3.50 0.70
CA ARG A 45 11.19 4.04 -0.55
C ARG A 45 12.27 5.06 -0.22
N GLY A 46 12.12 5.82 0.86
CA GLY A 46 13.12 6.78 1.32
C GLY A 46 14.28 6.16 2.13
N CYS A 47 14.08 5.03 2.81
CA CYS A 47 15.13 4.40 3.62
C CYS A 47 15.50 2.98 3.17
N VAL A 48 14.53 2.06 3.09
CA VAL A 48 14.82 0.63 2.84
C VAL A 48 15.40 0.42 1.43
N VAL A 49 14.78 0.97 0.38
CA VAL A 49 15.30 0.83 -0.99
C VAL A 49 16.72 1.40 -1.13
N PRO A 50 17.04 2.63 -0.68
CA PRO A 50 18.41 3.15 -0.67
C PRO A 50 19.39 2.30 0.15
N ALA A 51 18.99 1.80 1.32
CA ALA A 51 19.82 0.94 2.16
C ALA A 51 20.16 -0.40 1.47
N LEU A 52 19.32 -0.86 0.55
CA LEU A 52 19.53 -2.04 -0.29
C LEU A 52 20.23 -1.72 -1.63
N GLY A 53 20.76 -0.50 -1.80
CA GLY A 53 21.52 -0.09 -2.99
C GLY A 53 20.69 0.56 -4.11
N GLY A 54 19.42 0.91 -3.86
CA GLY A 54 18.61 1.76 -4.76
C GLY A 54 18.18 1.14 -6.10
N GLY A 55 18.59 -0.10 -6.40
CA GLY A 55 18.31 -0.77 -7.68
C GLY A 55 17.07 -1.68 -7.67
N PRO A 56 16.82 -2.41 -8.77
CA PRO A 56 15.67 -3.31 -8.91
C PRO A 56 15.54 -4.35 -7.81
N LEU A 57 16.68 -4.88 -7.32
CA LEU A 57 16.70 -5.82 -6.20
C LEU A 57 16.16 -5.17 -4.91
N GLY A 58 16.57 -3.93 -4.62
CA GLY A 58 16.08 -3.17 -3.46
C GLY A 58 14.57 -2.92 -3.55
N VAL A 59 14.06 -2.58 -4.74
CA VAL A 59 12.62 -2.42 -5.00
C VAL A 59 11.86 -3.72 -4.74
N ILE A 60 12.34 -4.85 -5.27
CA ILE A 60 11.68 -6.15 -5.11
C ILE A 60 11.68 -6.56 -3.63
N VAL A 61 12.84 -6.51 -2.96
CA VAL A 61 12.94 -6.89 -1.54
C VAL A 61 12.06 -5.99 -0.68
N SER A 62 12.13 -4.66 -0.88
CA SER A 62 11.29 -3.71 -0.14
C SER A 62 9.80 -3.95 -0.39
N GLY A 63 9.38 -4.22 -1.63
CA GLY A 63 7.98 -4.50 -1.96
C GLY A 63 7.49 -5.81 -1.35
N MET A 64 8.30 -6.86 -1.37
CA MET A 64 7.96 -8.14 -0.74
C MET A 64 7.85 -8.02 0.79
N THR A 65 8.77 -7.29 1.43
CA THR A 65 8.69 -7.00 2.88
C THR A 65 7.44 -6.18 3.20
N PHE A 66 7.15 -5.15 2.40
CA PHE A 66 5.94 -4.34 2.53
C PHE A 66 4.68 -5.22 2.51
N GLY A 67 4.52 -6.09 1.52
CA GLY A 67 3.34 -6.97 1.44
C GLY A 67 3.30 -8.01 2.56
N ALA A 68 4.44 -8.58 2.97
CA ALA A 68 4.48 -9.51 4.11
C ALA A 68 3.95 -8.88 5.41
N LEU A 69 4.28 -7.60 5.66
CA LEU A 69 3.80 -6.85 6.83
C LEU A 69 2.32 -6.48 6.76
N HIS A 70 1.67 -6.67 5.60
CA HIS A 70 0.23 -6.45 5.43
C HIS A 70 -0.61 -7.67 5.83
N VAL A 71 -0.02 -8.75 6.38
CA VAL A 71 -0.77 -9.85 6.99
C VAL A 71 -1.25 -9.44 8.40
N GLY A 72 -2.52 -9.72 8.72
CA GLY A 72 -3.13 -9.40 10.02
C GLY A 72 -4.11 -8.21 9.95
N GLY A 73 -4.90 -8.01 11.01
CA GLY A 73 -5.95 -6.97 11.04
C GLY A 73 -7.01 -7.17 9.94
N GLY A 74 -7.51 -8.41 9.79
CA GLY A 74 -8.49 -8.78 8.75
C GLY A 74 -7.89 -9.20 7.40
N ARG A 75 -6.61 -8.87 7.16
CA ARG A 75 -5.87 -9.14 5.91
C ARG A 75 -5.17 -10.51 5.94
N ASN A 76 -5.05 -11.15 4.77
CA ASN A 76 -4.51 -12.51 4.59
C ASN A 76 -3.42 -12.55 3.49
N ALA A 77 -2.96 -13.74 3.11
CA ALA A 77 -1.94 -13.93 2.08
C ALA A 77 -2.33 -13.35 0.70
N ALA A 78 -3.62 -13.34 0.34
CA ALA A 78 -4.08 -12.71 -0.91
C ALA A 78 -3.89 -11.19 -0.85
N PHE A 79 -4.21 -10.56 0.28
CA PHE A 79 -3.94 -9.15 0.51
C PHE A 79 -2.44 -8.85 0.49
N ALA A 80 -1.62 -9.70 1.13
CA ALA A 80 -0.17 -9.57 1.11
C ALA A 80 0.40 -9.65 -0.32
N ALA A 81 -0.08 -10.57 -1.14
CA ALA A 81 0.35 -10.70 -2.54
C ALA A 81 0.01 -9.44 -3.36
N TRP A 82 -1.18 -8.88 -3.19
CA TRP A 82 -1.54 -7.60 -3.81
C TRP A 82 -0.68 -6.45 -3.29
N ALA A 83 -0.51 -6.34 -1.97
CA ALA A 83 0.31 -5.33 -1.32
C ALA A 83 1.78 -5.40 -1.79
N SER A 84 2.33 -6.60 -1.99
CA SER A 84 3.67 -6.77 -2.57
C SER A 84 3.75 -6.24 -4.00
N ALA A 85 2.76 -6.55 -4.84
CA ALA A 85 2.74 -6.11 -6.23
C ALA A 85 2.68 -4.57 -6.34
N VAL A 86 1.76 -3.92 -5.61
CA VAL A 86 1.67 -2.45 -5.58
C VAL A 86 2.88 -1.84 -4.89
N GLY A 87 3.44 -2.50 -3.88
CA GLY A 87 4.66 -2.05 -3.21
C GLY A 87 5.86 -2.02 -4.15
N CYS A 88 6.03 -3.04 -5.00
CA CYS A 88 7.04 -3.01 -6.05
C CYS A 88 6.78 -1.90 -7.07
N LEU A 89 5.51 -1.67 -7.44
CA LEU A 89 5.14 -0.59 -8.35
C LEU A 89 5.49 0.79 -7.79
N TYR A 90 5.14 1.09 -6.53
CA TYR A 90 5.51 2.34 -5.86
C TYR A 90 7.03 2.51 -5.79
N GLY A 91 7.75 1.43 -5.48
CA GLY A 91 9.22 1.44 -5.47
C GLY A 91 9.82 1.74 -6.85
N ALA A 92 9.30 1.12 -7.90
CA ALA A 92 9.73 1.39 -9.27
C ALA A 92 9.44 2.83 -9.69
N CYS A 93 8.28 3.38 -9.34
CA CYS A 93 7.93 4.78 -9.60
C CYS A 93 8.87 5.74 -8.85
N ALA A 94 9.08 5.54 -7.54
CA ALA A 94 9.95 6.40 -6.76
C ALA A 94 11.40 6.41 -7.29
N VAL A 95 11.95 5.23 -7.61
CA VAL A 95 13.30 5.11 -8.18
C VAL A 95 13.37 5.71 -9.58
N GLY A 96 12.40 5.40 -10.44
CA GLY A 96 12.38 5.89 -11.83
C GLY A 96 12.21 7.41 -11.93
N CYS A 97 11.45 8.01 -11.02
CA CYS A 97 11.27 9.46 -10.94
C CYS A 97 12.34 10.17 -10.10
N GLY A 98 13.11 9.43 -9.29
CA GLY A 98 14.04 10.00 -8.33
C GLY A 98 13.36 10.77 -7.18
N ASP A 99 12.08 10.48 -6.90
CA ASP A 99 11.29 11.22 -5.92
C ASP A 99 10.28 10.29 -5.19
N VAL A 100 10.40 10.23 -3.87
CA VAL A 100 9.50 9.47 -2.99
C VAL A 100 8.08 10.06 -2.97
N SER A 101 7.93 11.36 -3.24
CA SER A 101 6.63 12.04 -3.27
C SER A 101 5.67 11.42 -4.30
N VAL A 102 6.21 10.87 -5.39
CA VAL A 102 5.43 10.16 -6.43
C VAL A 102 4.78 8.91 -5.85
N ALA A 103 5.53 8.13 -5.06
CA ALA A 103 4.99 6.95 -4.38
C ALA A 103 3.99 7.34 -3.28
N ILE A 104 4.29 8.39 -2.50
CA ILE A 104 3.37 8.92 -1.47
C ILE A 104 2.03 9.29 -2.11
N ALA A 105 2.05 10.06 -3.20
CA ALA A 105 0.84 10.49 -3.88
C ALA A 105 0.07 9.31 -4.45
N ALA A 106 0.74 8.37 -5.14
CA ALA A 106 0.12 7.18 -5.69
C ALA A 106 -0.56 6.32 -4.61
N HIS A 107 0.15 6.09 -3.49
CA HIS A 107 -0.37 5.32 -2.38
C HIS A 107 -1.54 6.03 -1.69
N ALA A 108 -1.42 7.32 -1.39
CA ALA A 108 -2.50 8.10 -0.79
C ALA A 108 -3.77 8.10 -1.67
N MET A 109 -3.61 8.25 -2.99
CA MET A 109 -4.72 8.17 -3.93
C MET A 109 -5.36 6.78 -3.97
N ALA A 110 -4.55 5.71 -3.92
CA ALA A 110 -5.07 4.34 -3.88
C ALA A 110 -5.88 4.08 -2.59
N ASN A 111 -5.39 4.55 -1.44
CA ASN A 111 -6.10 4.45 -0.17
C ASN A 111 -7.41 5.24 -0.19
N TYR A 112 -7.37 6.47 -0.70
CA TYR A 112 -8.56 7.32 -0.79
C TYR A 112 -9.61 6.74 -1.74
N ALA A 113 -9.17 6.21 -2.89
CA ALA A 113 -10.05 5.51 -3.81
C ALA A 113 -10.68 4.27 -3.16
N SER A 114 -9.88 3.44 -2.49
CA SER A 114 -10.39 2.27 -1.74
C SER A 114 -11.43 2.68 -0.69
N ALA A 115 -11.16 3.73 0.09
CA ALA A 115 -12.03 4.18 1.17
C ALA A 115 -13.33 4.83 0.68
N THR A 116 -13.32 5.47 -0.49
CA THR A 116 -14.50 6.13 -1.07
C THR A 116 -15.36 5.21 -1.93
N MET A 117 -14.79 4.11 -2.44
CA MET A 117 -15.50 3.11 -3.24
C MET A 117 -16.04 1.92 -2.44
N TRP A 118 -15.61 1.75 -1.18
CA TRP A 118 -16.11 0.72 -0.26
C TRP A 118 -17.45 1.13 0.36
#